data_AF-A0A4P7DYK6-F1
#
_entry.id   AF-A0A4P7DYK6-F1
#
_cell.length_a   1.000
_cell.length_b   1.000
_cell.length_c   1.000
_cell.angle_alpha   90.00
_cell.angle_beta   90.00
_cell.angle_gamma   90.00
#
_symmetry.space_group_name_H-M   'P 1'
#
loop_
_entity.id
_entity.type
_entity.pdbx_description
1 polymer ?
#
loop_
_entity_poly.entity_id
_entity_poly.type
_entity_poly.pdbx_seq_one_letter_code
_entity_poly.pdbx_strand_id
1 'polypeptide(L)'
;MLKKFKFMKESLLSSLFCIGIFMLQAQELTWRNPLTEKVIQGRSKEVLESDGFARLPLALKESVREPVWNLGNQSAGVYIDFKTAAEEITVKYQVKGALNMPHMPSTGVSGLDLYAKDPQDNSWKWAHGGYSFKDTITYTFKNLGSHPSYEYRLYLPMYNKVEWMEIGTSSAEPISFLKSEGKPIVVYGTSIAQGACATRPGLGWTNILGRNFEQEVINLAFSGNGRLEQPILDLINKVDASVYILDCIPNLGLTKDRDAAKLKALIEHAVEFLRKDHPTTPIIMAEHSSSEVPGILNGKPNDNFKESSRIGRETIDGLKKKGVKNLYWLSSEDIGLDIDNTVDYAHPNDIGMEKIAKAYKELLRKVLR
;
A
#
# COMPACT_ATOMS: atom_id res chain seq x y z
N MET A 1 19.63 -62.06 -59.35
CA MET A 1 20.67 -61.22 -58.71
C MET A 1 20.28 -59.76 -58.81
N LEU A 2 20.32 -59.04 -57.68
CA LEU A 2 20.28 -57.58 -57.51
C LEU A 2 19.16 -56.76 -58.17
N LYS A 3 18.15 -56.37 -57.38
CA LYS A 3 17.54 -55.03 -57.35
C LYS A 3 16.33 -55.05 -56.40
N LYS A 4 16.53 -54.88 -55.08
CA LYS A 4 15.44 -54.56 -54.14
C LYS A 4 15.91 -54.16 -52.73
N PHE A 5 16.97 -53.36 -52.60
CA PHE A 5 17.40 -52.86 -51.28
C PHE A 5 18.09 -51.49 -51.36
N LYS A 6 17.47 -50.51 -52.06
CA LYS A 6 18.04 -49.15 -52.09
C LYS A 6 17.06 -48.00 -51.79
N PHE A 7 15.77 -48.27 -51.58
CA PHE A 7 14.78 -47.20 -51.39
C PHE A 7 14.29 -46.97 -49.95
N MET A 8 14.77 -47.75 -48.96
CA MET A 8 14.32 -47.62 -47.56
C MET A 8 15.31 -46.93 -46.62
N LYS A 9 16.55 -46.66 -47.04
CA LYS A 9 17.54 -46.00 -46.15
C LYS A 9 17.55 -44.47 -46.24
N GLU A 10 17.10 -43.89 -47.35
CA GLU A 10 17.14 -42.42 -47.56
C GLU A 10 15.88 -41.71 -47.02
N SER A 11 14.76 -42.44 -46.89
CA SER A 11 13.50 -41.91 -46.31
C SER A 11 13.55 -41.87 -44.77
N LEU A 12 14.33 -42.76 -44.13
CA LEU A 12 14.47 -42.77 -42.67
C LEU A 12 15.42 -41.67 -42.17
N LEU A 13 16.48 -41.33 -42.91
CA LEU A 13 17.38 -40.23 -42.52
C LEU A 13 16.74 -38.84 -42.69
N SER A 14 15.88 -38.67 -43.69
CA SER A 14 15.18 -37.39 -43.92
C SER A 14 14.06 -37.15 -42.90
N SER A 15 13.49 -38.21 -42.31
CA SER A 15 12.51 -38.11 -41.22
C SER A 15 13.16 -37.99 -39.84
N LEU A 16 14.43 -38.41 -39.68
CA LEU A 16 15.22 -38.18 -38.47
C LEU A 16 15.85 -36.77 -38.41
N PHE A 17 16.00 -36.07 -39.54
CA PHE A 17 16.53 -34.69 -39.57
C PHE A 17 15.46 -33.60 -39.46
N CYS A 18 14.17 -33.95 -39.62
CA CYS A 18 13.04 -33.05 -39.34
C CYS A 18 12.57 -33.08 -37.88
N ILE A 19 13.21 -33.89 -37.03
CA ILE A 19 13.21 -33.69 -35.57
C ILE A 19 14.28 -32.63 -35.28
N GLY A 20 14.16 -31.49 -35.95
CA GLY A 20 14.76 -30.24 -35.53
C GLY A 20 14.11 -29.90 -34.21
N ILE A 21 14.84 -30.23 -33.16
CA ILE A 21 14.53 -30.01 -31.77
C ILE A 21 14.22 -28.51 -31.59
N PHE A 22 12.97 -28.12 -31.77
CA PHE A 22 12.41 -27.03 -30.99
C PHE A 22 12.22 -27.59 -29.59
N MET A 23 13.32 -27.73 -28.83
CA MET A 23 13.21 -27.64 -27.39
C MET A 23 12.67 -26.24 -27.15
N LEU A 24 11.36 -26.14 -26.92
CA LEU A 24 10.84 -25.13 -26.01
C LEU A 24 11.60 -25.37 -24.70
N GLN A 25 12.78 -24.76 -24.57
CA GLN A 25 13.42 -24.64 -23.26
C GLN A 25 12.42 -23.85 -22.43
N ALA A 26 11.70 -24.56 -21.56
CA ALA A 26 11.00 -23.90 -20.48
C ALA A 26 12.05 -23.05 -19.78
N GLN A 27 11.87 -21.73 -19.82
CA GLN A 27 12.85 -20.79 -19.28
C GLN A 27 12.97 -21.10 -17.79
N GLU A 28 14.17 -21.52 -17.37
CA GLU A 28 14.40 -21.86 -15.97
C GLU A 28 14.22 -20.60 -15.13
N LEU A 29 13.30 -20.65 -14.16
CA LEU A 29 13.02 -19.52 -13.29
C LEU A 29 13.91 -19.58 -12.06
N THR A 30 14.54 -18.46 -11.73
CA THR A 30 15.18 -18.24 -10.43
C THR A 30 14.18 -17.59 -9.48
N TRP A 31 13.86 -18.28 -8.39
CA TRP A 31 12.94 -17.79 -7.35
C TRP A 31 13.71 -17.11 -6.22
N ARG A 32 13.23 -15.94 -5.78
CA ARG A 32 13.83 -15.15 -4.71
C ARG A 32 12.77 -14.81 -3.68
N ASN A 33 13.08 -15.00 -2.40
CA ASN A 33 12.19 -14.70 -1.28
C ASN A 33 12.52 -13.30 -0.70
N PRO A 34 11.62 -12.31 -0.81
CA PRO A 34 11.90 -10.94 -0.35
C PRO A 34 12.23 -10.79 1.14
N LEU A 35 11.77 -11.71 2.02
CA LEU A 35 12.11 -11.69 3.45
C LEU A 35 13.57 -12.11 3.67
N THR A 36 14.01 -13.18 3.02
CA THR A 36 15.41 -13.66 3.11
C THR A 36 16.37 -12.61 2.56
N GLU A 37 15.95 -11.88 1.54
CA GLU A 37 16.69 -10.80 0.88
C GLU A 37 16.69 -9.49 1.70
N LYS A 38 15.80 -9.37 2.69
CA LYS A 38 15.66 -8.20 3.58
C LYS A 38 15.33 -6.92 2.82
N VAL A 39 14.37 -7.00 1.90
CA VAL A 39 14.03 -5.94 0.92
C VAL A 39 12.57 -5.51 1.00
N ILE A 40 11.88 -5.86 2.09
CA ILE A 40 10.52 -5.40 2.35
C ILE A 40 10.56 -3.93 2.79
N GLN A 41 9.72 -3.13 2.15
CA GLN A 41 9.61 -1.69 2.38
C GLN A 41 8.16 -1.28 2.65
N GLY A 42 7.93 -0.03 3.02
CA GLY A 42 6.63 0.52 3.42
C GLY A 42 6.31 0.29 4.90
N ARG A 43 7.33 0.07 5.74
CA ARG A 43 7.16 -0.30 7.16
C ARG A 43 8.21 0.30 8.07
N SER A 44 7.88 0.45 9.35
CA SER A 44 8.82 0.96 10.36
C SER A 44 10.03 0.03 10.51
N LYS A 45 11.21 0.60 10.80
CA LYS A 45 12.44 -0.15 11.11
C LYS A 45 12.32 -1.03 12.36
N GLU A 46 11.32 -0.76 13.20
CA GLU A 46 11.00 -1.60 14.36
C GLU A 46 10.43 -2.97 13.94
N VAL A 47 9.88 -3.09 12.73
CA VAL A 47 9.35 -4.35 12.19
C VAL A 47 10.50 -5.17 11.62
N LEU A 48 10.76 -6.33 12.22
CA LEU A 48 11.85 -7.21 11.86
C LEU A 48 11.44 -8.16 10.73
N GLU A 49 12.42 -8.77 10.06
CA GLU A 49 12.13 -9.80 9.05
C GLU A 49 11.41 -11.02 9.61
N SER A 50 11.62 -11.32 10.90
CA SER A 50 10.88 -12.36 11.62
C SER A 50 9.39 -12.04 11.79
N ASP A 51 8.99 -10.77 11.64
CA ASP A 51 7.59 -10.33 11.67
C ASP A 51 6.89 -10.57 10.31
N GLY A 52 7.59 -11.13 9.32
CA GLY A 52 7.06 -11.45 8.01
C GLY A 52 6.73 -10.19 7.22
N PHE A 53 5.52 -10.12 6.65
CA PHE A 53 5.04 -8.98 5.85
C PHE A 53 4.14 -8.01 6.66
N ALA A 54 4.21 -8.08 8.00
CA ALA A 54 3.41 -7.25 8.88
C ALA A 54 3.85 -5.77 8.85
N ARG A 55 2.99 -4.92 9.42
CA ARG A 55 3.19 -3.48 9.61
C ARG A 55 3.43 -3.10 11.08
N LEU A 56 3.06 -3.98 12.01
CA LEU A 56 3.36 -3.85 13.43
C LEU A 56 4.43 -4.86 13.84
N PRO A 57 5.40 -4.44 14.68
CA PRO A 57 6.37 -5.36 15.24
C PRO A 57 5.72 -6.30 16.24
N LEU A 58 6.21 -7.54 16.33
CA LEU A 58 5.68 -8.54 17.26
C LEU A 58 5.68 -8.07 18.72
N ALA A 59 6.61 -7.19 19.08
CA ALA A 59 6.71 -6.58 20.41
C ALA A 59 5.43 -5.83 20.85
N LEU A 60 4.59 -5.38 19.90
CA LEU A 60 3.35 -4.67 20.23
C LEU A 60 2.15 -5.59 20.47
N LYS A 61 2.26 -6.90 20.22
CA LYS A 61 1.12 -7.83 20.28
C LYS A 61 0.35 -7.76 21.60
N GLU A 62 1.05 -7.70 22.72
CA GLU A 62 0.45 -7.66 24.06
C GLU A 62 0.07 -6.24 24.53
N SER A 63 0.47 -5.21 23.77
CA SER A 63 0.20 -3.80 24.10
C SER A 63 -0.96 -3.20 23.32
N VAL A 64 -1.33 -3.79 22.17
CA VAL A 64 -2.43 -3.31 21.34
C VAL A 64 -3.67 -4.19 21.47
N ARG A 65 -4.83 -3.62 21.17
CA ARG A 65 -6.08 -4.37 21.09
C ARG A 65 -5.99 -5.42 19.99
N GLU A 66 -6.60 -6.57 20.19
CA GLU A 66 -6.60 -7.67 19.22
C GLU A 66 -7.01 -7.25 17.79
N PRO A 67 -8.06 -6.41 17.57
CA PRO A 67 -8.38 -5.94 16.22
C PRO A 67 -7.24 -5.15 15.56
N VAL A 68 -6.51 -4.33 16.34
CA VAL A 68 -5.35 -3.57 15.84
C VAL A 68 -4.21 -4.51 15.50
N TRP A 69 -3.93 -5.50 16.35
CA TRP A 69 -2.91 -6.52 16.10
C TRP A 69 -3.21 -7.30 14.81
N ASN A 70 -4.44 -7.76 14.63
CA ASN A 70 -4.85 -8.53 13.45
C ASN A 70 -4.73 -7.70 12.16
N LEU A 71 -5.14 -6.42 12.19
CA LEU A 71 -4.99 -5.51 11.05
C LEU A 71 -3.52 -5.12 10.80
N GLY A 72 -2.70 -5.06 11.85
CA GLY A 72 -1.26 -4.82 11.77
C GLY A 72 -0.47 -5.98 11.17
N ASN A 73 -1.04 -7.18 11.11
CA ASN A 73 -0.48 -8.32 10.39
C ASN A 73 -0.80 -8.32 8.88
N GLN A 74 -1.61 -7.37 8.40
CA GLN A 74 -1.92 -7.22 6.98
C GLN A 74 -0.91 -6.28 6.31
N SER A 75 -0.63 -6.48 5.02
CA SER A 75 0.49 -5.86 4.30
C SER A 75 0.16 -4.54 3.57
N ALA A 76 -0.82 -3.77 4.06
CA ALA A 76 -1.24 -2.52 3.40
C ALA A 76 -0.09 -1.51 3.25
N GLY A 77 0.19 -1.08 2.03
CA GLY A 77 1.29 -0.15 1.75
C GLY A 77 2.68 -0.75 1.81
N VAL A 78 2.80 -2.06 2.07
CA VAL A 78 4.07 -2.78 1.98
C VAL A 78 4.39 -3.04 0.50
N TYR A 79 5.66 -2.91 0.12
CA TYR A 79 6.10 -3.10 -1.26
C TYR A 79 7.53 -3.64 -1.34
N ILE A 80 7.91 -4.10 -2.54
CA ILE A 80 9.26 -4.55 -2.88
C ILE A 80 9.70 -3.83 -4.16
N ASP A 81 10.89 -3.23 -4.13
CA ASP A 81 11.49 -2.57 -5.30
C ASP A 81 12.64 -3.38 -5.86
N PHE A 82 12.76 -3.44 -7.20
CA PHE A 82 13.81 -4.20 -7.87
C PHE A 82 14.02 -3.77 -9.33
N LYS A 83 15.14 -4.21 -9.93
CA LYS A 83 15.45 -4.16 -11.37
C LYS A 83 15.58 -5.56 -11.93
N THR A 84 15.21 -5.72 -13.19
CA THR A 84 15.45 -6.93 -14.00
C THR A 84 15.28 -6.57 -15.48
N ALA A 85 15.94 -7.28 -16.39
CA ALA A 85 15.64 -7.20 -17.82
C ALA A 85 14.65 -8.28 -18.30
N ALA A 86 14.11 -9.08 -17.37
CA ALA A 86 13.16 -10.13 -17.66
C ALA A 86 11.84 -9.58 -18.21
N GLU A 87 11.37 -10.15 -19.31
CA GLU A 87 10.10 -9.76 -19.95
C GLU A 87 8.88 -10.41 -19.28
N GLU A 88 9.10 -11.38 -18.39
CA GLU A 88 8.09 -12.04 -17.56
C GLU A 88 8.54 -12.10 -16.10
N ILE A 89 7.65 -11.69 -15.19
CA ILE A 89 7.82 -11.80 -13.74
C ILE A 89 6.66 -12.64 -13.20
N THR A 90 6.97 -13.71 -12.48
CA THR A 90 5.96 -14.52 -11.78
C THR A 90 6.10 -14.36 -10.27
N VAL A 91 5.01 -14.16 -9.56
CA VAL A 91 4.97 -14.14 -8.10
C VAL A 91 4.09 -15.26 -7.60
N LYS A 92 4.58 -15.99 -6.60
CA LYS A 92 3.83 -17.00 -5.83
C LYS A 92 3.76 -16.56 -4.39
N TYR A 93 2.60 -16.67 -3.78
CA TYR A 93 2.42 -16.33 -2.37
C TYR A 93 1.17 -16.99 -1.80
N GLN A 94 1.08 -17.00 -0.48
CA GLN A 94 -0.09 -17.44 0.25
C GLN A 94 -0.56 -16.36 1.20
N VAL A 95 -1.87 -16.30 1.43
CA VAL A 95 -2.49 -15.39 2.38
C VAL A 95 -3.37 -16.16 3.36
N LYS A 96 -3.57 -15.59 4.56
CA LYS A 96 -4.29 -16.27 5.64
C LYS A 96 -5.78 -15.97 5.72
N GLY A 97 -6.18 -14.74 5.38
CA GLY A 97 -7.55 -14.25 5.52
C GLY A 97 -8.43 -14.52 4.31
N ALA A 98 -9.70 -14.12 4.39
CA ALA A 98 -10.64 -14.17 3.27
C ALA A 98 -10.09 -13.42 2.05
N LEU A 99 -10.31 -13.98 0.85
CA LEU A 99 -9.73 -13.43 -0.36
C LEU A 99 -10.30 -12.05 -0.71
N ASN A 100 -11.55 -11.79 -0.38
CA ASN A 100 -12.28 -10.55 -0.67
C ASN A 100 -13.14 -10.11 0.52
N MET A 101 -13.70 -8.89 0.42
CA MET A 101 -14.77 -8.39 1.26
C MET A 101 -16.02 -8.16 0.39
N PRO A 102 -17.23 -8.03 0.96
CA PRO A 102 -18.44 -7.78 0.17
C PRO A 102 -18.36 -6.54 -0.73
N HIS A 103 -17.59 -5.54 -0.31
CA HIS A 103 -17.43 -4.25 -1.00
C HIS A 103 -15.99 -4.03 -1.56
N MET A 104 -15.13 -5.05 -1.52
CA MET A 104 -13.74 -4.93 -2.01
C MET A 104 -13.30 -6.24 -2.69
N PRO A 105 -12.86 -6.20 -3.97
CA PRO A 105 -12.57 -7.40 -4.74
C PRO A 105 -11.31 -8.13 -4.26
N SER A 106 -11.13 -9.39 -4.68
CA SER A 106 -9.95 -10.19 -4.31
C SER A 106 -8.64 -9.55 -4.74
N THR A 107 -8.65 -8.84 -5.88
CA THR A 107 -7.50 -8.07 -6.38
C THR A 107 -7.09 -6.95 -5.44
N GLY A 108 -8.01 -6.32 -4.71
CA GLY A 108 -7.71 -5.26 -3.74
C GLY A 108 -7.34 -5.82 -2.37
N VAL A 109 -8.12 -6.79 -1.88
CA VAL A 109 -7.93 -7.37 -0.54
C VAL A 109 -6.67 -8.23 -0.47
N SER A 110 -6.48 -9.09 -1.48
CA SER A 110 -5.48 -10.17 -1.48
C SER A 110 -4.53 -10.13 -2.67
N GLY A 111 -4.71 -9.22 -3.63
CA GLY A 111 -3.94 -9.17 -4.87
C GLY A 111 -2.61 -8.43 -4.77
N LEU A 112 -1.90 -8.40 -5.89
CA LEU A 112 -0.65 -7.66 -6.09
C LEU A 112 -0.82 -6.64 -7.20
N ASP A 113 0.05 -5.63 -7.23
CA ASP A 113 0.04 -4.62 -8.28
C ASP A 113 1.47 -4.20 -8.64
N LEU A 114 1.82 -4.28 -9.92
CA LEU A 114 3.18 -4.03 -10.40
C LEU A 114 3.24 -2.74 -11.21
N TYR A 115 4.19 -1.89 -10.85
CA TYR A 115 4.53 -0.70 -11.60
C TYR A 115 6.02 -0.69 -11.93
N ALA A 116 6.39 0.04 -12.98
CA ALA A 116 7.78 0.28 -13.36
C ALA A 116 8.01 1.79 -13.50
N LYS A 117 8.96 2.35 -12.75
CA LYS A 117 9.42 3.72 -12.90
C LYS A 117 10.47 3.76 -13.99
N ASP A 118 10.23 4.57 -15.02
CA ASP A 118 11.22 4.87 -16.04
C ASP A 118 12.16 5.97 -15.51
N PRO A 119 13.46 5.68 -15.31
CA PRO A 119 14.39 6.68 -14.77
C PRO A 119 14.67 7.85 -15.74
N GLN A 120 14.28 7.74 -17.02
CA GLN A 120 14.50 8.81 -17.99
C GLN A 120 13.59 10.01 -17.73
N ASP A 121 12.33 9.77 -17.39
CA ASP A 121 11.32 10.81 -17.19
C ASP A 121 10.62 10.74 -15.82
N ASN A 122 11.01 9.78 -14.97
CA ASN A 122 10.39 9.45 -13.68
C ASN A 122 8.89 9.09 -13.77
N SER A 123 8.42 8.68 -14.95
CA SER A 123 7.04 8.24 -15.14
C SER A 123 6.84 6.82 -14.63
N TRP A 124 5.68 6.57 -14.04
CA TRP A 124 5.27 5.24 -13.61
C TRP A 124 4.40 4.58 -14.68
N LYS A 125 4.83 3.41 -15.13
CA LYS A 125 4.12 2.54 -16.07
C LYS A 125 3.47 1.42 -15.28
N TRP A 126 2.26 1.02 -15.64
CA TRP A 126 1.53 -0.04 -14.97
C TRP A 126 1.65 -1.36 -15.74
N ALA A 127 1.94 -2.44 -15.03
CA ALA A 127 1.97 -3.80 -15.57
C ALA A 127 0.84 -4.62 -14.95
N HIS A 128 -0.20 -4.92 -15.72
CA HIS A 128 -1.28 -5.78 -15.23
C HIS A 128 -0.82 -7.24 -15.17
N GLY A 129 -1.20 -7.95 -14.11
CA GLY A 129 -0.89 -9.36 -13.93
C GLY A 129 -2.05 -10.25 -14.35
N GLY A 130 -1.76 -11.38 -14.98
CA GLY A 130 -2.68 -12.52 -14.96
C GLY A 130 -2.60 -13.20 -13.60
N TYR A 131 -3.74 -13.57 -13.00
CA TYR A 131 -3.75 -14.09 -11.62
C TYR A 131 -4.59 -15.37 -11.46
N SER A 132 -4.23 -16.17 -10.46
CA SER A 132 -5.02 -17.30 -9.98
C SER A 132 -5.12 -17.27 -8.46
N PHE A 133 -6.31 -17.00 -7.92
CA PHE A 133 -6.59 -17.00 -6.49
C PHE A 133 -7.00 -18.40 -6.01
N LYS A 134 -6.01 -19.28 -5.84
CA LYS A 134 -6.16 -20.61 -5.21
C LYS A 134 -5.43 -20.62 -3.86
N ASP A 135 -5.19 -21.81 -3.31
CA ASP A 135 -4.40 -22.01 -2.09
C ASP A 135 -3.05 -21.27 -2.14
N THR A 136 -2.24 -21.57 -3.16
CA THR A 136 -1.15 -20.70 -3.60
C THR A 136 -1.67 -19.73 -4.64
N ILE A 137 -1.61 -18.43 -4.32
CA ILE A 137 -1.93 -17.36 -5.26
C ILE A 137 -0.75 -17.17 -6.21
N THR A 138 -1.05 -17.01 -7.49
CA THR A 138 -0.06 -16.69 -8.52
C THR A 138 -0.42 -15.39 -9.23
N TYR A 139 0.58 -14.56 -9.50
CA TYR A 139 0.52 -13.45 -10.44
C TYR A 139 1.61 -13.64 -11.49
N THR A 140 1.28 -13.37 -12.75
CA THR A 140 2.24 -13.42 -13.85
C THR A 140 2.09 -12.16 -14.69
N PHE A 141 3.14 -11.36 -14.70
CA PHE A 141 3.26 -10.12 -15.47
C PHE A 141 4.06 -10.45 -16.74
N LYS A 142 3.41 -10.44 -17.89
CA LYS A 142 3.99 -10.88 -19.18
C LYS A 142 4.12 -9.74 -20.16
N ASN A 143 4.92 -9.95 -21.20
CA ASN A 143 5.09 -9.01 -22.31
C ASN A 143 5.55 -7.63 -21.81
N LEU A 144 6.42 -7.60 -20.80
CA LEU A 144 6.92 -6.36 -20.21
C LEU A 144 7.89 -5.62 -21.13
N GLY A 145 8.43 -6.32 -22.14
CA GLY A 145 9.62 -5.88 -22.87
C GLY A 145 10.87 -5.95 -21.99
N SER A 146 12.04 -5.77 -22.60
CA SER A 146 13.31 -5.73 -21.86
C SER A 146 13.65 -4.30 -21.46
N HIS A 147 13.59 -4.01 -20.15
CA HIS A 147 13.83 -2.69 -19.59
C HIS A 147 14.76 -2.74 -18.37
N PRO A 148 16.06 -3.06 -18.55
CA PRO A 148 17.00 -3.28 -17.44
C PRO A 148 17.19 -2.05 -16.53
N SER A 149 16.90 -0.85 -17.03
CA SER A 149 17.01 0.39 -16.27
C SER A 149 15.78 0.71 -15.43
N TYR A 150 14.62 0.09 -15.70
CA TYR A 150 13.39 0.39 -14.97
C TYR A 150 13.45 -0.09 -13.53
N GLU A 151 12.84 0.68 -12.64
CA GLU A 151 12.67 0.35 -11.24
C GLU A 151 11.25 -0.16 -11.03
N TYR A 152 11.14 -1.48 -10.85
CA TYR A 152 9.87 -2.13 -10.59
C TYR A 152 9.51 -2.00 -9.12
N ARG A 153 8.23 -1.71 -8.85
CA ARG A 153 7.62 -1.73 -7.52
C ARG A 153 6.44 -2.69 -7.51
N LEU A 154 6.54 -3.73 -6.68
CA LEU A 154 5.47 -4.68 -6.42
C LEU A 154 4.76 -4.31 -5.12
N TYR A 155 3.53 -3.81 -5.21
CA TYR A 155 2.69 -3.55 -4.05
C TYR A 155 2.00 -4.83 -3.56
N LEU A 156 1.98 -4.99 -2.23
CA LEU A 156 1.41 -6.15 -1.55
C LEU A 156 -0.08 -5.96 -1.19
N PRO A 157 -0.78 -7.04 -0.76
CA PRO A 157 -2.20 -6.99 -0.44
C PRO A 157 -2.56 -5.94 0.62
N MET A 158 -3.71 -5.27 0.46
CA MET A 158 -4.13 -4.19 1.38
C MET A 158 -4.84 -4.69 2.64
N TYR A 159 -5.55 -5.81 2.56
CA TYR A 159 -6.44 -6.28 3.62
C TYR A 159 -6.22 -7.75 3.97
N ASN A 160 -5.05 -8.30 3.65
CA ASN A 160 -4.72 -9.68 3.98
C ASN A 160 -3.28 -9.82 4.49
N LYS A 161 -3.06 -10.87 5.29
CA LYS A 161 -1.75 -11.27 5.79
C LYS A 161 -1.08 -12.17 4.75
N VAL A 162 0.08 -11.76 4.24
CA VAL A 162 0.95 -12.63 3.44
C VAL A 162 1.73 -13.56 4.36
N GLU A 163 1.65 -14.87 4.12
CA GLU A 163 2.37 -15.88 4.91
C GLU A 163 3.77 -16.16 4.36
N TRP A 164 3.89 -16.24 3.04
CA TRP A 164 5.15 -16.39 2.33
C TRP A 164 5.01 -15.80 0.93
N MET A 165 6.14 -15.45 0.30
CA MET A 165 6.19 -14.97 -1.08
C MET A 165 7.51 -15.34 -1.75
N GLU A 166 7.45 -15.65 -3.04
CA GLU A 166 8.60 -15.79 -3.93
C GLU A 166 8.36 -15.04 -5.24
N ILE A 167 9.40 -14.38 -5.75
CA ILE A 167 9.40 -13.68 -7.03
C ILE A 167 10.35 -14.42 -7.97
N GLY A 168 9.83 -14.85 -9.12
CA GLY A 168 10.51 -15.61 -10.14
C GLY A 168 10.72 -14.80 -11.42
N THR A 169 11.96 -14.76 -11.91
CA THR A 169 12.33 -14.28 -13.24
C THR A 169 13.17 -15.32 -13.95
N SER A 170 13.43 -15.14 -15.26
CA SER A 170 14.39 -15.98 -15.98
C SER A 170 15.75 -15.98 -15.28
N SER A 171 16.41 -17.13 -15.18
CA SER A 171 17.77 -17.28 -14.66
C SER A 171 18.81 -16.44 -15.42
N ALA A 172 18.56 -16.14 -16.70
CA ALA A 172 19.40 -15.24 -17.49
C ALA A 172 19.23 -13.77 -17.11
N GLU A 173 18.08 -13.39 -16.53
CA GLU A 173 17.72 -12.02 -16.18
C GLU A 173 17.30 -11.93 -14.71
N PRO A 174 18.25 -12.11 -13.77
CA PRO A 174 17.95 -12.18 -12.36
C PRO A 174 17.46 -10.84 -11.81
N ILE A 175 16.76 -10.92 -10.68
CA ILE A 175 16.32 -9.76 -9.91
C ILE A 175 17.50 -9.15 -9.15
N SER A 176 17.64 -7.82 -9.26
CA SER A 176 18.45 -6.98 -8.38
C SER A 176 17.53 -6.13 -7.50
N PHE A 177 17.46 -6.44 -6.21
CA PHE A 177 16.58 -5.72 -5.29
C PHE A 177 17.11 -4.34 -4.92
N LEU A 178 16.19 -3.40 -4.69
CA LEU A 178 16.47 -2.02 -4.30
C LEU A 178 15.95 -1.77 -2.87
N LYS A 179 16.50 -0.73 -2.25
CA LYS A 179 16.05 -0.23 -0.95
C LYS A 179 15.92 1.29 -1.01
N SER A 180 14.88 1.82 -0.38
CA SER A 180 14.70 3.24 -0.14
C SER A 180 15.51 3.67 1.08
N GLU A 181 16.04 4.88 1.02
CA GLU A 181 16.73 5.54 2.11
C GLU A 181 16.09 6.90 2.38
N GLY A 182 16.30 7.42 3.59
CA GLY A 182 15.80 8.73 4.00
C GLY A 182 14.64 8.68 4.97
N LYS A 183 14.02 9.86 5.18
CA LYS A 183 12.94 10.04 6.16
C LYS A 183 11.59 9.74 5.51
N PRO A 184 10.85 8.73 5.98
CA PRO A 184 9.58 8.35 5.37
C PRO A 184 8.48 9.38 5.66
N ILE A 185 7.42 9.35 4.86
CA ILE A 185 6.12 9.92 5.22
C ILE A 185 5.38 8.85 6.02
N VAL A 186 4.99 9.16 7.26
CA VAL A 186 4.23 8.23 8.10
C VAL A 186 2.75 8.58 8.04
N VAL A 187 1.94 7.64 7.57
CA VAL A 187 0.48 7.75 7.54
C VAL A 187 -0.11 6.88 8.64
N TYR A 188 -0.73 7.51 9.64
CA TYR A 188 -1.58 6.85 10.62
C TYR A 188 -3.05 7.13 10.27
N GLY A 189 -3.89 6.10 10.24
CA GLY A 189 -5.28 6.33 9.89
C GLY A 189 -6.22 5.14 10.03
N THR A 190 -7.28 5.20 9.24
CA THR A 190 -8.47 4.33 9.35
C THR A 190 -8.55 3.30 8.22
N SER A 191 -9.74 2.77 7.94
CA SER A 191 -9.99 1.90 6.78
C SER A 191 -9.67 2.60 5.46
N ILE A 192 -9.91 3.90 5.36
CA ILE A 192 -9.67 4.69 4.15
C ILE A 192 -8.17 4.68 3.80
N ALA A 193 -7.31 5.02 4.77
CA ALA A 193 -5.86 4.98 4.60
C ALA A 193 -5.29 3.57 4.47
N GLN A 194 -5.94 2.56 5.08
CA GLN A 194 -5.59 1.17 4.88
C GLN A 194 -5.91 0.69 3.45
N GLY A 195 -6.79 1.39 2.72
CA GLY A 195 -7.04 1.18 1.31
C GLY A 195 -8.44 0.67 0.97
N ALA A 196 -9.39 0.66 1.91
CA ALA A 196 -10.78 0.35 1.59
C ALA A 196 -11.38 1.53 0.80
N CYS A 197 -11.86 1.37 -0.45
CA CYS A 197 -12.10 0.12 -1.20
C CYS A 197 -11.40 0.10 -2.57
N ALA A 198 -10.09 0.38 -2.60
CA ALA A 198 -9.29 0.33 -3.82
C ALA A 198 -9.39 -1.06 -4.49
N THR A 199 -9.58 -1.09 -5.81
CA THR A 199 -9.78 -2.35 -6.54
C THR A 199 -8.51 -3.18 -6.70
N ARG A 200 -7.34 -2.57 -6.51
CA ARG A 200 -6.01 -3.18 -6.50
C ARG A 200 -5.02 -2.36 -5.65
N PRO A 201 -3.96 -2.96 -5.09
CA PRO A 201 -3.07 -2.29 -4.13
C PRO A 201 -2.54 -0.93 -4.57
N GLY A 202 -2.12 -0.77 -5.83
CA GLY A 202 -1.51 0.47 -6.30
C GLY A 202 -2.48 1.65 -6.41
N LEU A 203 -3.79 1.41 -6.30
CA LEU A 203 -4.83 2.46 -6.29
C LEU A 203 -5.19 2.94 -4.88
N GLY A 204 -4.69 2.31 -3.81
CA GLY A 204 -4.80 2.88 -2.48
C GLY A 204 -4.11 4.25 -2.44
N TRP A 205 -4.74 5.27 -1.85
CA TRP A 205 -4.23 6.64 -1.95
C TRP A 205 -2.81 6.82 -1.38
N THR A 206 -2.46 6.04 -0.36
CA THR A 206 -1.10 5.99 0.22
C THR A 206 -0.07 5.43 -0.75
N ASN A 207 -0.45 4.45 -1.58
CA ASN A 207 0.40 3.88 -2.61
C ASN A 207 0.51 4.79 -3.83
N ILE A 208 -0.57 5.47 -4.21
CA ILE A 208 -0.52 6.54 -5.21
C ILE A 208 0.46 7.62 -4.73
N LEU A 209 0.36 8.02 -3.46
CA LEU A 209 1.27 8.98 -2.86
C LEU A 209 2.73 8.52 -2.93
N GLY A 210 3.02 7.27 -2.57
CA GLY A 210 4.37 6.70 -2.62
C GLY A 210 5.01 6.61 -4.01
N ARG A 211 4.23 6.81 -5.08
CA ARG A 211 4.76 6.97 -6.45
C ARG A 211 5.02 8.43 -6.84
N ASN A 212 4.52 9.39 -6.07
CA ASN A 212 4.63 10.82 -6.36
C ASN A 212 5.76 11.51 -5.57
N PHE A 213 6.40 10.81 -4.64
CA PHE A 213 7.45 11.31 -3.75
C PHE A 213 8.60 10.31 -3.66
N GLU A 214 9.82 10.80 -3.48
CA GLU A 214 11.00 9.95 -3.29
C GLU A 214 11.04 9.33 -1.88
N GLN A 215 10.37 9.96 -0.92
CA GLN A 215 10.22 9.42 0.43
C GLN A 215 9.38 8.14 0.43
N GLU A 216 9.85 7.12 1.13
CA GLU A 216 9.06 5.96 1.50
C GLU A 216 7.75 6.39 2.20
N VAL A 217 6.64 5.74 1.88
CA VAL A 217 5.37 5.93 2.60
C VAL A 217 5.13 4.73 3.50
N ILE A 218 5.09 4.96 4.81
CA ILE A 218 4.72 3.95 5.81
C ILE A 218 3.24 4.06 6.12
N ASN A 219 2.48 2.99 5.91
CA ASN A 219 1.05 2.96 6.14
C ASN A 219 0.70 2.23 7.45
N LEU A 220 0.50 2.98 8.54
CA LEU A 220 0.03 2.51 9.84
C LEU A 220 -1.48 2.77 10.00
N ALA A 221 -2.28 2.42 9.01
CA ALA A 221 -3.73 2.57 9.07
C ALA A 221 -4.45 1.27 9.44
N PHE A 222 -5.48 1.37 10.29
CA PHE A 222 -6.20 0.23 10.84
C PHE A 222 -7.71 0.45 10.73
N SER A 223 -8.37 -0.34 9.89
CA SER A 223 -9.82 -0.34 9.65
C SER A 223 -10.64 -0.30 10.95
N GLY A 224 -11.42 0.77 11.16
CA GLY A 224 -12.25 0.97 12.35
C GLY A 224 -11.49 1.24 13.66
N ASN A 225 -10.15 1.36 13.60
CA ASN A 225 -9.25 1.30 14.73
C ASN A 225 -8.17 2.40 14.76
N GLY A 226 -8.23 3.41 13.89
CA GLY A 226 -7.38 4.60 13.99
C GLY A 226 -7.84 5.54 15.10
N ARG A 227 -7.52 5.27 16.38
CA ARG A 227 -8.07 5.99 17.55
C ARG A 227 -7.05 6.72 18.42
N LEU A 228 -5.82 6.92 17.92
CA LEU A 228 -4.71 7.58 18.61
C LEU A 228 -4.29 6.88 19.92
N GLU A 229 -4.32 5.54 19.95
CA GLU A 229 -3.85 4.79 21.12
C GLU A 229 -2.34 4.92 21.34
N GLN A 230 -1.95 5.03 22.61
CA GLN A 230 -0.57 5.27 23.01
C GLN A 230 0.46 4.29 22.40
N PRO A 231 0.24 2.96 22.38
CA PRO A 231 1.23 2.03 21.82
C PRO A 231 1.49 2.24 20.32
N ILE A 232 0.50 2.77 19.59
CA ILE A 232 0.67 3.11 18.17
C ILE A 232 1.35 4.48 18.03
N LEU A 233 1.03 5.45 18.89
CA LEU A 233 1.76 6.72 18.95
C LEU A 233 3.24 6.49 19.31
N ASP A 234 3.54 5.57 20.21
CA ASP A 234 4.92 5.19 20.58
C ASP A 234 5.67 4.66 19.35
N LEU A 235 5.03 3.80 18.54
CA LEU A 235 5.62 3.30 17.29
C LEU A 235 5.84 4.43 16.27
N ILE A 236 4.86 5.30 16.08
CA ILE A 236 4.95 6.44 15.16
C ILE A 236 6.09 7.37 15.58
N ASN A 237 6.19 7.67 16.88
CA ASN A 237 7.17 8.59 17.45
C ASN A 237 8.62 8.07 17.36
N LYS A 238 8.83 6.76 17.26
CA LYS A 238 10.15 6.17 16.98
C LYS A 238 10.63 6.38 15.55
N VAL A 239 9.74 6.69 14.61
CA VAL A 239 10.10 6.89 13.21
C VAL A 239 10.52 8.35 13.00
N ASP A 240 11.77 8.60 12.62
CA ASP A 240 12.23 9.93 12.16
C ASP A 240 11.63 10.26 10.79
N ALA A 241 10.40 10.79 10.80
CA ALA A 241 9.61 11.03 9.61
C ALA A 241 9.90 12.40 8.98
N SER A 242 9.69 12.49 7.67
CA SER A 242 9.66 13.78 6.96
C SER A 242 8.35 14.52 7.24
N VAL A 243 7.24 13.80 7.41
CA VAL A 243 5.91 14.30 7.80
C VAL A 243 5.15 13.18 8.52
N TYR A 244 4.39 13.55 9.56
CA TYR A 244 3.34 12.69 10.13
C TYR A 244 1.97 13.11 9.60
N ILE A 245 1.24 12.17 9.01
CA ILE A 245 -0.16 12.33 8.60
C ILE A 245 -1.01 11.52 9.58
N LEU A 246 -1.81 12.20 10.40
CA LEU A 246 -2.77 11.59 11.33
C LEU A 246 -4.19 11.70 10.74
N ASP A 247 -4.49 10.85 9.77
CA ASP A 247 -5.78 10.74 9.06
C ASP A 247 -6.74 9.78 9.79
N CYS A 248 -7.07 10.15 11.03
CA CYS A 248 -7.76 9.28 11.98
C CYS A 248 -9.13 9.79 12.45
N ILE A 249 -9.53 11.01 12.06
CA ILE A 249 -10.85 11.59 12.41
C ILE A 249 -12.02 10.63 12.11
N PRO A 250 -12.04 9.86 11.00
CA PRO A 250 -13.14 8.94 10.73
C PRO A 250 -13.44 7.88 11.81
N ASN A 251 -12.49 7.57 12.70
CA ASN A 251 -12.70 6.62 13.81
C ASN A 251 -12.80 7.31 15.18
N LEU A 252 -12.75 8.63 15.19
CA LEU A 252 -12.79 9.48 16.37
C LEU A 252 -14.14 10.20 16.57
N GLY A 253 -15.18 9.79 15.82
CA GLY A 253 -16.56 10.28 15.96
C GLY A 253 -17.09 10.29 17.40
N LEU A 254 -18.04 11.16 17.72
CA LEU A 254 -18.60 11.23 19.07
C LEU A 254 -19.35 9.94 19.44
N THR A 255 -19.20 9.50 20.69
CA THR A 255 -19.90 8.34 21.25
C THR A 255 -20.41 8.66 22.64
N LYS A 256 -21.16 7.75 23.26
CA LYS A 256 -21.57 7.90 24.68
C LYS A 256 -20.38 8.08 25.62
N ASP A 257 -19.23 7.50 25.27
CA ASP A 257 -18.02 7.51 26.10
C ASP A 257 -17.00 8.57 25.66
N ARG A 258 -17.19 9.18 24.48
CA ARG A 258 -16.32 10.20 23.89
C ARG A 258 -17.13 11.42 23.44
N ASP A 259 -17.14 12.44 24.30
CA ASP A 259 -17.65 13.76 23.97
C ASP A 259 -16.59 14.63 23.25
N ALA A 260 -16.98 15.86 22.93
CA ALA A 260 -16.11 16.82 22.24
C ALA A 260 -14.83 17.18 23.03
N ALA A 261 -14.91 17.26 24.36
CA ALA A 261 -13.75 17.58 25.20
C ALA A 261 -12.73 16.43 25.19
N LYS A 262 -13.20 15.18 25.27
CA LYS A 262 -12.35 13.99 25.14
C LYS A 262 -11.73 13.87 23.75
N LEU A 263 -12.50 14.14 22.70
CA LEU A 263 -11.97 14.16 21.33
C LEU A 263 -10.85 15.21 21.18
N LYS A 264 -11.09 16.44 21.65
CA LYS A 264 -10.08 17.49 21.67
C LYS A 264 -8.83 17.06 22.43
N ALA A 265 -8.98 16.51 23.63
CA ALA A 265 -7.86 16.06 24.45
C ALA A 265 -7.03 14.96 23.77
N LEU A 266 -7.66 14.02 23.06
CA LEU A 266 -6.95 12.99 22.28
C LEU A 266 -6.08 13.60 21.18
N ILE A 267 -6.61 14.60 20.47
CA ILE A 267 -5.89 15.29 19.40
C ILE A 267 -4.76 16.15 19.97
N GLU A 268 -5.01 16.94 21.02
CA GLU A 268 -3.98 17.74 21.70
C GLU A 268 -2.86 16.83 22.22
N HIS A 269 -3.19 15.71 22.89
CA HIS A 269 -2.22 14.74 23.38
C HIS A 269 -1.35 14.16 22.27
N ALA A 270 -1.94 13.72 21.14
CA ALA A 270 -1.16 13.14 20.04
C ALA A 270 -0.17 14.15 19.44
N VAL A 271 -0.59 15.40 19.25
CA VAL A 271 0.29 16.47 18.74
C VAL A 271 1.40 16.78 19.75
N GLU A 272 1.05 16.98 21.02
CA GLU A 272 2.01 17.28 22.09
C GLU A 272 3.01 16.14 22.28
N PHE A 273 2.54 14.90 22.19
CA PHE A 273 3.38 13.70 22.30
C PHE A 273 4.44 13.66 21.20
N LEU A 274 4.04 13.80 19.93
CA LEU A 274 4.99 13.83 18.81
C LEU A 274 5.93 15.04 18.88
N ARG A 275 5.44 16.21 19.35
CA ARG A 275 6.25 17.43 19.45
C ARG A 275 7.38 17.35 20.48
N LYS A 276 7.33 16.43 21.44
CA LYS A 276 8.41 16.22 22.43
C LYS A 276 9.71 15.81 21.74
N ASP A 277 9.62 14.88 20.79
CA ASP A 277 10.79 14.33 20.10
C ASP A 277 10.95 14.90 18.68
N HIS A 278 9.87 15.41 18.09
CA HIS A 278 9.82 15.96 16.73
C HIS A 278 9.34 17.41 16.73
N PRO A 279 10.13 18.36 17.25
CA PRO A 279 9.70 19.74 17.49
C PRO A 279 9.35 20.50 16.21
N THR A 280 9.98 20.15 15.08
CA THR A 280 9.82 20.85 13.80
C THR A 280 9.17 20.01 12.71
N THR A 281 9.06 18.69 12.87
CA THR A 281 8.50 17.81 11.83
C THR A 281 7.04 18.17 11.54
N PRO A 282 6.64 18.40 10.28
CA PRO A 282 5.25 18.68 9.95
C PRO A 282 4.29 17.59 10.43
N ILE A 283 3.17 18.03 11.02
CA ILE A 283 2.04 17.16 11.35
C ILE A 283 0.83 17.64 10.55
N ILE A 284 0.26 16.73 9.76
CA ILE A 284 -0.96 16.95 9.00
C ILE A 284 -2.06 16.15 9.67
N MET A 285 -3.19 16.80 9.95
CA MET A 285 -4.45 16.11 10.22
C MET A 285 -5.42 16.39 9.08
N ALA A 286 -6.36 15.49 8.88
CA ALA A 286 -7.35 15.62 7.82
C ALA A 286 -8.76 15.48 8.37
N GLU A 287 -9.65 16.18 7.70
CA GLU A 287 -11.07 16.01 7.82
C GLU A 287 -11.51 14.61 7.38
N HIS A 288 -12.67 14.14 7.85
CA HIS A 288 -13.27 12.98 7.21
C HIS A 288 -13.58 13.32 5.74
N SER A 289 -13.03 12.56 4.79
CA SER A 289 -13.18 12.83 3.34
C SER A 289 -14.64 12.95 2.87
N SER A 290 -15.54 12.15 3.44
CA SER A 290 -16.99 12.23 3.22
C SER A 290 -17.78 13.18 4.14
N SER A 291 -17.14 14.07 4.92
CA SER A 291 -17.89 14.95 5.85
C SER A 291 -18.86 15.86 5.11
N GLU A 292 -18.44 16.47 3.99
CA GLU A 292 -19.20 17.47 3.25
C GLU A 292 -19.44 17.02 1.79
N VAL A 293 -20.13 15.88 1.60
CA VAL A 293 -20.53 15.41 0.26
C VAL A 293 -21.97 15.85 -0.05
N PRO A 294 -22.18 16.77 -1.00
CA PRO A 294 -23.53 17.20 -1.37
C PRO A 294 -24.30 16.08 -2.06
N GLY A 295 -25.63 16.05 -1.91
CA GLY A 295 -26.51 15.13 -2.64
C GLY A 295 -26.74 13.76 -2.00
N ILE A 296 -26.18 13.47 -0.82
CA ILE A 296 -26.45 12.24 -0.06
C ILE A 296 -27.78 12.34 0.68
N LEU A 297 -28.75 11.47 0.34
CA LEU A 297 -30.11 11.51 0.90
C LEU A 297 -30.20 10.96 2.34
N ASN A 298 -29.40 9.95 2.68
CA ASN A 298 -29.38 9.29 3.99
C ASN A 298 -28.23 9.81 4.89
N GLY A 299 -28.04 11.13 4.94
CA GLY A 299 -26.86 11.79 5.51
C GLY A 299 -26.66 11.77 7.03
N LYS A 300 -27.45 11.03 7.82
CA LYS A 300 -27.26 10.95 9.29
C LYS A 300 -25.85 10.50 9.71
N PRO A 301 -25.22 9.51 9.05
CA PRO A 301 -23.81 9.18 9.32
C PRO A 301 -22.87 10.36 9.05
N ASN A 302 -23.13 11.15 8.00
CA ASN A 302 -22.34 12.32 7.63
C ASN A 302 -22.38 13.42 8.70
N ASP A 303 -23.49 13.59 9.43
CA ASP A 303 -23.55 14.57 10.54
C ASP A 303 -22.49 14.31 11.60
N ASN A 304 -22.25 13.03 11.93
CA ASN A 304 -21.17 12.65 12.86
C ASN A 304 -19.77 12.90 12.26
N PHE A 305 -19.62 12.71 10.95
CA PHE A 305 -18.37 13.03 10.24
C PHE A 305 -18.10 14.53 10.28
N LYS A 306 -19.11 15.37 10.01
CA LYS A 306 -19.03 16.83 10.10
C LYS A 306 -18.66 17.29 11.50
N GLU A 307 -19.31 16.77 12.53
CA GLU A 307 -19.09 17.25 13.89
C GLU A 307 -17.70 16.89 14.41
N SER A 308 -17.25 15.65 14.22
CA SER A 308 -15.88 15.25 14.61
C SER A 308 -14.81 15.97 13.80
N SER A 309 -15.08 16.25 12.53
CA SER A 309 -14.25 17.06 11.64
C SER A 309 -14.14 18.51 12.10
N ARG A 310 -15.26 19.14 12.47
CA ARG A 310 -15.32 20.50 13.02
C ARG A 310 -14.48 20.60 14.30
N ILE A 311 -14.69 19.68 15.24
CA ILE A 311 -13.92 19.63 16.51
C ILE A 311 -12.43 19.43 16.22
N GLY A 312 -12.07 18.55 15.29
CA GLY A 312 -10.67 18.32 14.90
C GLY A 312 -10.01 19.58 14.34
N ARG A 313 -10.69 20.27 13.42
CA ARG A 313 -10.21 21.53 12.82
C ARG A 313 -10.03 22.61 13.88
N GLU A 314 -11.05 22.83 14.72
CA GLU A 314 -10.99 23.81 15.81
C GLU A 314 -9.86 23.53 16.80
N THR A 315 -9.59 22.25 17.06
CA THR A 315 -8.48 21.83 17.93
C THR A 315 -7.13 22.18 17.31
N ILE A 316 -6.92 21.84 16.04
CA ILE A 316 -5.67 22.18 15.32
C ILE A 316 -5.48 23.69 15.20
N ASP A 317 -6.53 24.44 14.89
CA ASP A 317 -6.46 25.91 14.82
C ASP A 317 -6.21 26.53 16.20
N GLY A 318 -6.77 25.96 17.26
CA GLY A 318 -6.48 26.34 18.63
C GLY A 318 -5.01 26.13 19.00
N LEU A 319 -4.42 24.97 18.64
CA LEU A 319 -3.00 24.68 18.85
C LEU A 319 -2.10 25.65 18.07
N LYS A 320 -2.44 25.97 16.82
CA LYS A 320 -1.73 26.99 16.03
C LYS A 320 -1.76 28.36 16.69
N LYS A 321 -2.92 28.79 17.21
CA LYS A 321 -3.09 30.06 17.95
C LYS A 321 -2.26 30.09 19.24
N LYS A 322 -2.11 28.94 19.90
CA LYS A 322 -1.20 28.76 21.06
C LYS A 322 0.29 28.74 20.67
N GLY A 323 0.62 28.82 19.38
CA GLY A 323 1.99 28.93 18.88
C GLY A 323 2.62 27.63 18.40
N VAL A 324 1.89 26.49 18.42
CA VAL A 324 2.41 25.21 17.91
C VAL A 324 2.61 25.33 16.40
N LYS A 325 3.85 25.13 15.94
CA LYS A 325 4.26 25.33 14.54
C LYS A 325 4.11 24.05 13.71
N ASN A 326 4.16 24.22 12.39
CA ASN A 326 4.17 23.15 11.39
C ASN A 326 3.00 22.16 11.55
N LEU A 327 1.83 22.69 11.92
CA LEU A 327 0.56 21.96 11.90
C LEU A 327 -0.21 22.33 10.64
N TYR A 328 -0.78 21.34 9.99
CA TYR A 328 -1.55 21.52 8.76
C TYR A 328 -2.88 20.78 8.88
N TRP A 329 -3.89 21.29 8.19
CA TRP A 329 -5.21 20.71 8.12
C TRP A 329 -5.57 20.51 6.65
N LEU A 330 -6.01 19.32 6.28
CA LEU A 330 -6.58 19.02 4.96
C LEU A 330 -8.11 18.93 5.07
N SER A 331 -8.83 19.78 4.34
CA SER A 331 -10.29 19.81 4.39
C SER A 331 -10.95 18.77 3.48
N SER A 332 -12.21 18.41 3.76
CA SER A 332 -13.01 17.59 2.84
C SER A 332 -13.32 18.32 1.53
N GLU A 333 -13.42 19.66 1.57
CA GLU A 333 -13.55 20.52 0.40
C GLU A 333 -12.31 20.44 -0.51
N ASP A 334 -11.10 20.49 0.06
CA ASP A 334 -9.84 20.32 -0.70
C ASP A 334 -9.73 18.92 -1.33
N ILE A 335 -10.28 17.90 -0.66
CA ILE A 335 -10.37 16.54 -1.20
C ILE A 335 -11.41 16.48 -2.33
N GLY A 336 -12.57 17.11 -2.14
CA GLY A 336 -13.59 17.30 -3.17
C GLY A 336 -14.30 16.03 -3.60
N LEU A 337 -14.67 15.16 -2.66
CA LEU A 337 -15.49 13.98 -2.97
C LEU A 337 -16.91 14.38 -3.40
N ASP A 338 -17.46 13.63 -4.35
CA ASP A 338 -18.85 13.70 -4.79
C ASP A 338 -19.58 12.36 -4.60
N ILE A 339 -20.85 12.32 -5.00
CA ILE A 339 -21.74 11.16 -4.81
C ILE A 339 -21.24 9.86 -5.46
N ASP A 340 -20.35 9.95 -6.45
CA ASP A 340 -19.85 8.80 -7.21
C ASP A 340 -18.50 8.31 -6.71
N ASN A 341 -17.97 8.86 -5.61
CA ASN A 341 -16.59 8.59 -5.18
C ASN A 341 -16.47 7.61 -4.00
N THR A 342 -17.59 7.12 -3.46
CA THR A 342 -17.58 6.15 -2.36
C THR A 342 -18.37 4.90 -2.71
N VAL A 343 -18.00 3.77 -2.12
CA VAL A 343 -18.75 2.50 -2.27
C VAL A 343 -19.93 2.44 -1.30
N ASP A 344 -19.74 2.98 -0.10
CA ASP A 344 -20.66 2.86 1.01
C ASP A 344 -20.68 4.15 1.86
N TYR A 345 -20.83 5.31 1.23
CA TYR A 345 -20.85 6.66 1.83
C TYR A 345 -19.57 7.10 2.58
N ALA A 346 -18.73 6.17 3.04
CA ALA A 346 -17.52 6.45 3.83
C ALA A 346 -16.24 6.02 3.11
N HIS A 347 -16.22 4.83 2.50
CA HIS A 347 -15.02 4.28 1.88
C HIS A 347 -14.90 4.70 0.41
N PRO A 348 -13.81 5.38 0.04
CA PRO A 348 -13.60 5.79 -1.35
C PRO A 348 -13.47 4.58 -2.28
N ASN A 349 -14.09 4.68 -3.45
CA ASN A 349 -13.71 3.85 -4.60
C ASN A 349 -12.43 4.39 -5.24
N ASP A 350 -11.99 3.83 -6.37
CA ASP A 350 -10.75 4.23 -7.03
C ASP A 350 -10.70 5.73 -7.39
N ILE A 351 -11.83 6.32 -7.83
CA ILE A 351 -11.92 7.76 -8.16
C ILE A 351 -11.74 8.60 -6.90
N GLY A 352 -12.39 8.21 -5.80
CA GLY A 352 -12.23 8.88 -4.52
C GLY A 352 -10.81 8.76 -3.94
N MET A 353 -10.17 7.59 -4.11
CA MET A 353 -8.77 7.39 -3.72
C MET A 353 -7.82 8.32 -4.50
N GLU A 354 -8.03 8.49 -5.79
CA GLU A 354 -7.26 9.43 -6.61
C GLU A 354 -7.42 10.89 -6.15
N LYS A 355 -8.65 11.30 -5.83
CA LYS A 355 -8.93 12.64 -5.29
C LYS A 355 -8.23 12.89 -3.96
N ILE A 356 -8.30 11.93 -3.03
CA ILE A 356 -7.58 11.99 -1.75
C ILE A 356 -6.06 12.08 -1.97
N ALA A 357 -5.51 11.21 -2.84
CA ALA A 357 -4.08 11.23 -3.14
C ALA A 357 -3.63 12.55 -3.76
N LYS A 358 -4.44 13.14 -4.65
CA LYS A 358 -4.18 14.44 -5.26
C LYS A 358 -4.13 15.56 -4.21
N ALA A 359 -5.12 15.62 -3.31
CA ALA A 359 -5.18 16.64 -2.27
C ALA A 359 -3.99 16.57 -1.32
N TYR A 360 -3.62 15.36 -0.86
CA TYR A 360 -2.41 15.17 -0.06
C TYR A 360 -1.14 15.53 -0.82
N LYS A 361 -1.02 15.17 -2.10
CA LYS A 361 0.14 15.53 -2.94
C LYS A 361 0.32 17.04 -3.04
N GLU A 362 -0.77 17.78 -3.26
CA GLU A 362 -0.74 19.24 -3.34
C GLU A 362 -0.33 19.89 -2.02
N LEU A 363 -0.82 19.36 -0.89
CA LEU A 363 -0.40 19.82 0.43
C LEU A 363 1.07 19.47 0.71
N LEU A 364 1.48 18.23 0.48
CA LEU A 364 2.82 17.75 0.76
C LEU A 364 3.90 18.47 -0.05
N ARG A 365 3.64 18.83 -1.31
CA ARG A 365 4.57 19.66 -2.11
C ARG A 365 4.86 21.03 -1.48
N LYS A 366 3.93 21.56 -0.67
CA LYS A 366 4.13 22.82 0.06
C LYS A 366 4.91 22.62 1.36
N VAL A 367 4.79 21.43 1.95
CA VAL A 367 5.30 21.06 3.27
C VAL A 367 6.73 20.48 3.20
N LEU A 368 7.00 19.62 2.22
CA LEU A 368 8.26 18.87 2.03
C LEU A 368 9.30 19.64 1.21
N ARG A 369 9.43 20.96 1.41
CA ARG A 369 10.30 21.83 0.60
C ARG A 369 11.72 21.30 0.40
#